data_AF-A0A915MGM3-F1
#
_entry.id   AF-A0A915MGM3-F1
#
_cell.length_a   1.000
_cell.length_b   1.000
_cell.length_c   1.000
_cell.angle_alpha   90.00
_cell.angle_beta   90.00
_cell.angle_gamma   90.00
#
_symmetry.space_group_name_H-M   'P 1'
#
loop_
_entity.id
_entity.type
_entity.pdbx_description
1 polymer ?
#
loop_
_entity_poly.entity_id
_entity_poly.type
_entity_poly.pdbx_seq_one_letter_code
_entity_poly.pdbx_strand_id
1 'polypeptide(L)'
;SEGAGLIAAALIAIVPGYISRSVAGSYDNEGIAIFCMLLTYYFWIRAVKTGSIFYSVLCALAYFYMVSSWGGYVFLINLIPLHVLTLICTGRFSHRTYVAYCTTYTLGTILSMQIPFVGFQPVSTSEHMGAFGVFGLCQIVAFASWMRSKMTADRFQFVLRSVLLVFGGAAFLALIVATFLHKIAPWTGRFYSLLDPSYAKNNIPIIASVSEHQPTAWSSFYFDLQFLVFTFPTGLYFCFKQLTDANIFVILYGLTSIYFAGVMVRLMLVLAPIMCILGGIAVSSTLGNYIA
;
A
#
# COMPACT_ATOMS: atom_id res chain seq x y z
N SER A 1 -7.17 -19.35 6.52
CA SER A 1 -7.78 -20.68 6.32
C SER A 1 -8.34 -20.76 4.91
N GLU A 2 -8.45 -21.97 4.34
CA GLU A 2 -9.08 -22.15 3.02
C GLU A 2 -10.56 -21.75 3.04
N GLY A 3 -11.26 -22.04 4.14
CA GLY A 3 -12.64 -21.60 4.36
C GLY A 3 -12.82 -20.08 4.27
N ALA A 4 -11.93 -19.29 4.88
CA ALA A 4 -11.98 -17.83 4.75
C ALA A 4 -11.75 -17.37 3.30
N GLY A 5 -10.92 -18.09 2.53
CA GLY A 5 -10.66 -17.80 1.13
C GLY A 5 -11.87 -18.05 0.24
N LEU A 6 -12.56 -19.18 0.43
CA LEU A 6 -13.79 -19.51 -0.30
C LEU A 6 -14.92 -18.51 0.00
N ILE A 7 -15.07 -18.14 1.27
CA ILE A 7 -16.06 -17.13 1.67
C ILE A 7 -15.72 -15.77 1.05
N ALA A 8 -14.46 -15.32 1.13
CA ALA A 8 -14.05 -14.05 0.53
C ALA A 8 -14.29 -14.02 -1.00
N ALA A 9 -14.03 -15.15 -1.70
CA ALA A 9 -14.30 -15.29 -3.13
C ALA A 9 -15.80 -15.22 -3.47
N ALA A 10 -16.66 -15.85 -2.66
CA ALA A 10 -18.11 -15.75 -2.83
C ALA A 10 -18.61 -14.33 -2.58
N LEU A 11 -18.06 -13.62 -1.60
CA LEU A 11 -18.49 -12.26 -1.23
C LEU A 11 -18.10 -11.23 -2.30
N ILE A 12 -16.88 -11.28 -2.81
CA ILE A 12 -16.44 -10.33 -3.85
C ILE A 12 -17.18 -10.53 -5.18
N ALA A 13 -17.67 -11.74 -5.46
CA ALA A 13 -18.43 -12.02 -6.68
C ALA A 13 -19.79 -11.30 -6.73
N ILE A 14 -20.39 -11.02 -5.58
CA ILE A 14 -21.73 -10.43 -5.46
C ILE A 14 -21.74 -9.01 -4.90
N VAL A 15 -20.57 -8.46 -4.53
CA VAL A 15 -20.51 -7.18 -3.82
C VAL A 15 -20.95 -6.01 -4.73
N PRO A 16 -22.03 -5.28 -4.36
CA PRO A 16 -22.57 -4.19 -5.20
C PRO A 16 -21.55 -3.09 -5.51
N GLY A 17 -20.69 -2.75 -4.54
CA GLY A 17 -19.65 -1.74 -4.72
C GLY A 17 -18.71 -2.04 -5.89
N TYR A 18 -18.34 -3.31 -6.12
CA TYR A 18 -17.53 -3.69 -7.28
C TYR A 18 -18.38 -3.77 -8.56
N ILE A 19 -19.56 -4.39 -8.47
CA ILE A 19 -20.47 -4.60 -9.61
C ILE A 19 -20.82 -3.27 -10.28
N SER A 20 -21.03 -2.19 -9.51
CA SER A 20 -21.42 -0.87 -10.03
C SER A 20 -20.55 -0.35 -11.18
N ARG A 21 -19.28 -0.78 -11.24
CA ARG A 21 -18.31 -0.36 -12.27
C ARG A 21 -17.72 -1.53 -13.07
N SER A 22 -18.26 -2.73 -12.88
CA SER A 22 -17.87 -3.94 -13.60
C SER A 22 -19.05 -4.63 -14.30
N VAL A 23 -20.15 -3.91 -14.54
CA VAL A 23 -21.34 -4.44 -15.24
C VAL A 23 -21.00 -4.68 -16.73
N ALA A 24 -21.57 -5.74 -17.29
CA ALA A 24 -21.52 -6.00 -18.73
C ALA A 24 -22.00 -4.77 -19.53
N GLY A 25 -21.15 -4.28 -20.44
CA GLY A 25 -21.39 -3.06 -21.21
C GLY A 25 -20.64 -1.83 -20.70
N SER A 26 -20.08 -1.87 -19.49
CA SER A 26 -19.14 -0.86 -18.99
C SER A 26 -17.71 -1.31 -19.26
N TYR A 27 -17.11 -0.80 -20.35
CA TYR A 27 -15.72 -1.08 -20.72
C TYR A 27 -14.80 0.03 -20.18
N ASP A 28 -14.59 0.04 -18.87
CA ASP A 28 -13.65 0.92 -18.19
C ASP A 28 -12.47 0.13 -17.59
N ASN A 29 -11.38 0.84 -17.32
CA ASN A 29 -10.12 0.27 -16.86
C ASN A 29 -10.18 -0.30 -15.43
N GLU A 30 -11.24 0.00 -14.67
CA GLU A 30 -11.33 -0.32 -13.25
C GLU A 30 -11.55 -1.82 -12.98
N GLY A 31 -12.25 -2.52 -13.87
CA GLY A 31 -12.46 -3.98 -13.74
C GLY A 31 -11.16 -4.77 -13.83
N ILE A 32 -10.31 -4.45 -14.82
CA ILE A 32 -9.00 -5.11 -14.96
C ILE A 32 -8.04 -4.66 -13.86
N ALA A 33 -8.14 -3.40 -13.42
CA ALA A 33 -7.29 -2.85 -12.38
C ALA A 33 -7.44 -3.55 -11.03
N ILE A 34 -8.65 -3.91 -10.62
CA ILE A 34 -8.86 -4.66 -9.37
C ILE A 34 -8.20 -6.03 -9.43
N PHE A 35 -8.36 -6.73 -10.55
CA PHE A 35 -7.71 -8.01 -10.74
C PHE A 35 -6.19 -7.89 -10.62
N CYS A 36 -5.59 -6.92 -11.33
CA CYS A 36 -4.16 -6.64 -11.26
C CYS A 36 -3.71 -6.30 -9.83
N MET A 37 -4.46 -5.46 -9.13
CA MET A 37 -4.14 -5.05 -7.76
C MET A 37 -4.13 -6.24 -6.79
N LEU A 38 -5.17 -7.08 -6.84
CA LEU A 38 -5.25 -8.28 -6.01
C LEU A 38 -4.15 -9.29 -6.35
N LEU A 39 -3.81 -9.44 -7.63
CA LEU A 39 -2.71 -10.27 -8.10
C LEU A 39 -1.36 -9.76 -7.55
N THR A 40 -1.10 -8.46 -7.59
CA THR A 40 0.11 -7.86 -7.00
C THR A 40 0.17 -8.10 -5.50
N TYR A 41 -0.93 -7.87 -4.76
CA TYR A 41 -0.96 -8.13 -3.31
C TYR A 41 -0.77 -9.60 -2.95
N TYR A 42 -1.33 -10.51 -3.75
CA TYR A 42 -1.11 -11.94 -3.57
C TYR A 42 0.37 -12.32 -3.70
N PHE A 43 1.03 -11.89 -4.79
CA PHE A 43 2.44 -12.18 -5.00
C PHE A 43 3.32 -11.47 -3.97
N TRP A 44 2.99 -10.25 -3.55
CA TRP A 44 3.69 -9.53 -2.48
C TRP A 44 3.65 -10.32 -1.16
N ILE A 45 2.46 -10.71 -0.70
CA ILE A 45 2.31 -11.47 0.55
C ILE A 45 3.04 -12.81 0.46
N ARG A 46 2.98 -13.48 -0.70
CA ARG A 46 3.69 -14.75 -0.94
C ARG A 46 5.21 -14.56 -0.95
N ALA A 47 5.70 -13.47 -1.53
CA ALA A 47 7.11 -13.10 -1.51
C ALA A 47 7.62 -12.82 -0.09
N VAL A 48 6.87 -12.08 0.73
CA VAL A 48 7.23 -11.80 2.13
C VAL A 48 7.27 -13.09 2.97
N LYS A 49 6.28 -13.98 2.80
CA LYS A 49 6.24 -15.27 3.54
C LYS A 49 7.39 -16.21 3.17
N THR A 50 7.67 -16.35 1.88
CA THR A 50 8.66 -17.31 1.37
C THR A 50 10.09 -16.76 1.37
N GLY A 51 10.26 -15.45 1.16
CA GLY A 51 11.56 -14.81 0.94
C GLY A 51 12.21 -15.15 -0.40
N SER A 52 11.46 -15.68 -1.37
CA SER A 52 12.01 -16.07 -2.67
C SER A 52 12.00 -14.92 -3.67
N ILE A 53 13.10 -14.79 -4.41
CA ILE A 53 13.27 -13.83 -5.51
C ILE A 53 12.24 -14.08 -6.62
N PHE A 54 11.92 -15.35 -6.90
CA PHE A 54 10.97 -15.71 -7.96
C PHE A 54 9.60 -15.06 -7.77
N TYR A 55 9.03 -15.15 -6.56
CA TYR A 55 7.73 -14.49 -6.28
C TYR A 55 7.83 -12.97 -6.28
N SER A 56 9.00 -12.42 -6.00
CA SER A 56 9.23 -10.97 -6.04
C SER A 56 9.32 -10.45 -7.47
N VAL A 57 9.92 -11.22 -8.38
CA VAL A 57 9.90 -10.94 -9.83
C VAL A 57 8.48 -11.02 -10.37
N LEU A 58 7.71 -12.06 -10.00
CA LEU A 58 6.29 -12.15 -10.37
C LEU A 58 5.47 -10.98 -9.81
N CYS A 59 5.77 -10.53 -8.59
CA CYS A 59 5.15 -9.34 -8.01
C CYS A 59 5.49 -8.08 -8.81
N ALA A 60 6.74 -7.92 -9.27
CA ALA A 60 7.16 -6.80 -10.10
C ALA A 60 6.49 -6.81 -11.49
N LEU A 61 6.32 -7.99 -12.10
CA LEU A 61 5.58 -8.14 -13.37
C LEU A 61 4.08 -7.84 -13.20
N ALA A 62 3.48 -8.31 -12.11
CA ALA A 62 2.11 -7.98 -11.74
C ALA A 62 1.94 -6.46 -11.53
N TYR A 63 2.89 -5.82 -10.85
CA TYR A 63 2.92 -4.39 -10.66
C TYR A 63 3.06 -3.64 -11.99
N PHE A 64 3.94 -4.08 -12.90
CA PHE A 64 4.05 -3.51 -14.24
C PHE A 64 2.72 -3.54 -14.99
N TYR A 65 2.02 -4.68 -14.94
CA TYR A 65 0.69 -4.82 -15.55
C TYR A 65 -0.38 -3.91 -14.93
N MET A 66 -0.27 -3.65 -13.62
CA MET A 66 -1.11 -2.67 -12.95
C MET A 66 -0.83 -1.24 -13.44
N VAL A 67 0.45 -0.85 -13.54
CA VAL A 67 0.86 0.48 -14.01
C VAL A 67 0.36 0.73 -15.45
N SER A 68 0.35 -0.28 -16.31
CA SER A 68 -0.19 -0.14 -17.67
C SER A 68 -1.71 -0.04 -17.73
N SER A 69 -2.41 -0.55 -16.72
CA SER A 69 -3.87 -0.64 -16.71
C SER A 69 -4.55 0.56 -16.06
N TRP A 70 -4.04 1.04 -14.93
CA TRP A 70 -4.71 2.09 -14.15
C TRP A 70 -3.75 2.94 -13.32
N GLY A 71 -4.06 4.24 -13.22
CA GLY A 71 -3.30 5.21 -12.42
C GLY A 71 -3.27 4.94 -10.91
N GLY A 72 -4.07 3.98 -10.42
CA GLY A 72 -4.04 3.55 -9.01
C GLY A 72 -2.75 2.81 -8.60
N TYR A 73 -1.78 2.62 -9.49
CA TYR A 73 -0.46 2.07 -9.12
C TYR A 73 0.25 2.91 -8.04
N VAL A 74 -0.04 4.22 -7.97
CA VAL A 74 0.47 5.13 -6.92
C VAL A 74 0.01 4.71 -5.53
N PHE A 75 -1.19 4.13 -5.40
CA PHE A 75 -1.66 3.58 -4.13
C PHE A 75 -0.84 2.34 -3.74
N LEU A 76 -0.59 1.45 -4.71
CA LEU A 76 0.16 0.21 -4.53
C LEU A 76 1.61 0.46 -4.09
N ILE A 77 2.30 1.37 -4.79
CA ILE A 77 3.71 1.71 -4.52
C ILE A 77 3.89 2.49 -3.21
N ASN A 78 2.84 3.08 -2.63
CA ASN A 78 2.90 3.72 -1.31
C ASN A 78 2.51 2.77 -0.18
N LEU A 79 1.59 1.83 -0.42
CA LEU A 79 1.18 0.85 0.58
C LEU A 79 2.27 -0.19 0.88
N ILE A 80 3.00 -0.67 -0.14
CA ILE A 80 4.07 -1.66 0.03
C ILE A 80 5.20 -1.12 0.94
N PRO A 81 5.77 0.08 0.70
CA PRO A 81 6.75 0.69 1.59
C PRO A 81 6.20 0.97 2.99
N LEU A 82 4.93 1.40 3.11
CA LEU A 82 4.30 1.61 4.41
C LEU A 82 4.26 0.31 5.23
N HIS A 83 3.96 -0.82 4.59
CA HIS A 83 4.05 -2.14 5.22
C HIS A 83 5.46 -2.50 5.64
N VAL A 84 6.47 -2.24 4.81
CA VAL A 84 7.87 -2.51 5.19
C VAL A 84 8.34 -1.60 6.34
N LEU A 85 7.95 -0.33 6.31
CA LEU A 85 8.25 0.63 7.38
C LEU A 85 7.63 0.18 8.71
N THR A 86 6.37 -0.24 8.71
CA THR A 86 5.71 -0.75 9.92
C THR A 86 6.34 -2.05 10.42
N LEU A 87 6.81 -2.93 9.54
CA LEU A 87 7.60 -4.11 9.94
C LEU A 87 8.94 -3.72 10.59
N ILE A 88 9.58 -2.65 10.14
CA ILE A 88 10.79 -2.10 10.78
C ILE A 88 10.45 -1.50 12.15
N CYS A 89 9.41 -0.68 12.25
CA CYS A 89 8.99 -0.06 13.52
C CYS A 89 8.55 -1.09 14.57
N THR A 90 7.91 -2.19 14.16
CA THR A 90 7.52 -3.29 15.07
C THR A 90 8.68 -4.23 15.41
N GLY A 91 9.89 -3.99 14.88
CA GLY A 91 11.07 -4.80 15.13
C GLY A 91 11.06 -6.18 14.47
N ARG A 92 10.13 -6.44 13.53
CA ARG A 92 9.98 -7.73 12.83
C ARG A 92 10.71 -7.78 11.48
N PHE A 93 11.72 -6.94 11.32
CA PHE A 93 12.49 -6.90 10.08
C PHE A 93 13.33 -8.17 9.90
N SER A 94 13.11 -8.88 8.80
CA SER A 94 13.80 -10.12 8.44
C SER A 94 14.50 -9.99 7.08
N HIS A 95 15.53 -10.81 6.86
CA HIS A 95 16.18 -10.92 5.55
C HIS A 95 15.20 -11.27 4.42
N ARG A 96 14.11 -11.99 4.74
CA ARG A 96 13.05 -12.31 3.76
C ARG A 96 12.37 -11.05 3.23
N THR A 97 11.98 -10.14 4.13
CA THR A 97 11.35 -8.86 3.79
C THR A 97 12.30 -7.97 3.01
N TYR A 98 13.58 -7.97 3.37
CA TYR A 98 14.62 -7.24 2.64
C TYR A 98 14.73 -7.71 1.18
N VAL A 99 14.89 -9.03 0.96
CA VAL A 99 14.99 -9.59 -0.40
C VAL A 99 13.72 -9.30 -1.20
N ALA A 100 12.54 -9.49 -0.60
CA ALA A 100 11.27 -9.26 -1.28
C ALA A 100 11.08 -7.79 -1.69
N TYR A 101 11.33 -6.85 -0.77
CA TYR A 101 11.15 -5.43 -1.04
C TYR A 101 12.16 -4.89 -2.04
N CYS A 102 13.45 -5.18 -1.85
CA CYS A 102 14.50 -4.63 -2.71
C CYS A 102 14.37 -5.12 -4.15
N THR A 103 14.06 -6.40 -4.36
CA THR A 103 13.87 -6.94 -5.72
C THR A 103 12.59 -6.43 -6.39
N THR A 104 11.48 -6.34 -5.65
CA THR A 104 10.22 -5.81 -6.17
C THR A 104 10.35 -4.32 -6.53
N TYR A 105 11.03 -3.54 -5.69
CA TYR A 105 11.22 -2.10 -5.91
C TYR A 105 12.12 -1.81 -7.12
N THR A 106 13.29 -2.45 -7.23
CA THR A 106 14.22 -2.19 -8.34
C THR A 106 13.63 -2.63 -9.69
N LEU A 107 13.06 -3.83 -9.76
CA LEU A 107 12.42 -4.30 -11.00
C LEU A 107 11.15 -3.52 -11.31
N GLY A 108 10.29 -3.30 -10.31
CA GLY A 108 9.04 -2.58 -10.49
C GLY A 108 9.24 -1.14 -10.97
N THR A 109 10.24 -0.44 -10.43
CA THR A 109 10.57 0.93 -10.89
C THR A 109 11.08 0.95 -12.33
N ILE A 110 12.04 0.09 -12.68
CA ILE A 110 12.57 0.01 -14.06
C ILE A 110 11.46 -0.34 -15.05
N LEU A 111 10.61 -1.31 -14.72
CA LEU A 111 9.49 -1.70 -15.56
C LEU A 111 8.45 -0.57 -15.70
N SER A 112 8.14 0.13 -14.61
CA SER A 112 7.17 1.25 -14.66
C SER A 112 7.61 2.40 -15.58
N MET A 113 8.92 2.64 -15.71
CA MET A 113 9.47 3.67 -16.61
C MET A 113 9.30 3.34 -18.09
N GLN A 114 9.06 2.08 -18.44
CA GLN A 114 8.90 1.66 -19.84
C GLN A 114 7.57 2.15 -20.45
N ILE A 115 6.60 2.53 -19.62
CA ILE A 115 5.30 3.02 -20.09
C ILE A 115 5.45 4.49 -20.48
N PRO A 116 5.20 4.88 -21.75
CA PRO A 116 5.44 6.25 -22.22
C PRO A 116 4.69 7.33 -21.44
N PHE A 117 3.50 7.02 -20.94
CA PHE A 117 2.69 7.93 -20.12
C PHE A 117 3.32 8.23 -18.76
N VAL A 118 4.00 7.24 -18.17
CA VAL A 118 4.65 7.35 -16.86
C VAL A 118 6.05 7.93 -17.01
N GLY A 119 6.81 7.48 -18.01
CA GLY A 119 8.15 7.98 -18.32
C GLY A 119 9.04 8.07 -17.08
N PHE A 120 9.50 9.28 -16.74
CA PHE A 120 10.37 9.54 -15.59
C PHE A 120 9.65 10.00 -14.31
N GLN A 121 8.30 9.96 -14.29
CA GLN A 121 7.53 10.29 -13.08
C GLN A 121 7.97 9.52 -11.83
N PRO A 122 8.37 8.23 -11.89
CA PRO A 122 8.83 7.49 -10.71
C PRO A 122 10.05 8.09 -10.00
N VAL A 123 10.85 8.91 -10.69
CA VAL A 123 12.05 9.54 -10.13
C VAL A 123 11.84 11.02 -9.84
N SER A 124 11.04 11.71 -10.65
CA SER A 124 10.88 13.16 -10.56
C SER A 124 9.74 13.60 -9.62
N THR A 125 8.73 12.76 -9.40
CA THR A 125 7.56 13.12 -8.60
C THR A 125 7.69 12.70 -7.14
N SER A 126 7.11 13.50 -6.25
CA SER A 126 7.13 13.24 -4.80
C SER A 126 6.33 12.00 -4.39
N GLU A 127 5.40 11.54 -5.24
CA GLU A 127 4.53 10.40 -5.00
C GLU A 127 5.28 9.07 -4.84
N HIS A 128 6.45 8.96 -5.47
CA HIS A 128 7.30 7.78 -5.41
C HIS A 128 8.47 7.91 -4.41
N MET A 129 8.65 9.10 -3.82
CA MET A 129 9.72 9.34 -2.85
C MET A 129 9.56 8.52 -1.57
N GLY A 130 8.32 8.19 -1.18
CA GLY A 130 8.07 7.29 -0.04
C GLY A 130 8.72 5.92 -0.23
N ALA A 131 8.58 5.34 -1.43
CA ALA A 131 9.19 4.06 -1.78
C ALA A 131 10.72 4.15 -1.83
N PHE A 132 11.26 5.23 -2.40
CA PHE A 132 12.71 5.47 -2.41
C PHE A 132 13.29 5.65 -1.00
N GLY A 133 12.61 6.41 -0.13
CA GLY A 133 13.01 6.63 1.26
C GLY A 133 13.06 5.34 2.07
N VAL A 134 12.03 4.50 1.96
CA VAL A 134 12.00 3.19 2.64
C VAL A 134 13.05 2.24 2.03
N PHE A 135 13.35 2.34 0.74
CA PHE A 135 14.44 1.57 0.12
C PHE A 135 15.79 1.96 0.71
N GLY A 136 16.09 3.25 0.83
CA GLY A 136 17.30 3.71 1.52
C GLY A 136 17.36 3.26 2.99
N LEU A 137 16.24 3.37 3.72
CA LEU A 137 16.14 2.92 5.10
C LEU A 137 16.41 1.41 5.23
N CYS A 138 15.85 0.58 4.35
CA CYS A 138 16.07 -0.86 4.33
C CYS A 138 17.56 -1.21 4.14
N GLN A 139 18.27 -0.49 3.27
CA GLN A 139 19.71 -0.69 3.09
C GLN A 139 20.51 -0.37 4.36
N ILE A 140 20.18 0.76 5.01
CA ILE A 140 20.84 1.18 6.25
C ILE A 140 20.57 0.17 7.38
N VAL A 141 19.32 -0.27 7.55
CA VAL A 141 18.93 -1.24 8.58
C VAL A 141 19.60 -2.59 8.34
N ALA A 142 19.60 -3.08 7.09
CA ALA A 142 20.28 -4.33 6.74
C ALA A 142 21.79 -4.24 7.00
N PHE A 143 22.44 -3.16 6.57
CA PHE A 143 23.87 -2.94 6.80
C PHE A 143 24.19 -2.81 8.31
N ALA A 144 23.38 -2.09 9.07
CA ALA A 144 23.52 -1.97 10.51
C ALA A 144 23.38 -3.33 11.21
N SER A 145 22.41 -4.16 10.78
CA SER A 145 22.24 -5.52 11.31
C SER A 145 23.43 -6.42 11.01
N TRP A 146 24.03 -6.29 9.81
CA TRP A 146 25.23 -7.01 9.43
C TRP A 146 26.46 -6.57 10.25
N MET A 147 26.67 -5.26 10.43
CA MET A 147 27.76 -4.76 11.29
C MET A 147 27.61 -5.21 12.74
N ARG A 148 26.38 -5.21 13.27
CA ARG A 148 26.08 -5.70 14.63
C ARG A 148 26.49 -7.17 14.82
N SER A 149 26.39 -8.00 13.78
CA SER A 149 26.80 -9.41 13.84
C SER A 149 28.32 -9.62 13.86
N LYS A 150 29.10 -8.63 13.38
CA LYS A 150 30.56 -8.72 13.25
C LYS A 150 31.33 -7.95 14.32
N MET A 151 30.65 -7.14 15.14
CA MET A 151 31.29 -6.23 16.10
C MET A 151 30.76 -6.42 17.52
N THR A 152 31.60 -6.14 18.52
CA THR A 152 31.22 -6.08 19.94
C THR A 152 30.26 -4.90 20.17
N ALA A 153 29.30 -5.05 21.10
CA ALA A 153 28.20 -4.10 21.33
C ALA A 153 28.64 -2.63 21.53
N ASP A 154 29.78 -2.41 22.21
CA ASP A 154 30.28 -1.07 22.50
C ASP A 154 30.79 -0.33 21.25
N ARG A 155 31.52 -1.05 20.36
CA ARG A 155 31.99 -0.47 19.09
C ARG A 155 30.82 -0.23 18.13
N PHE A 156 29.81 -1.09 18.18
CA PHE A 156 28.59 -0.91 17.38
C PHE A 156 27.84 0.35 17.78
N GLN A 157 27.66 0.61 19.09
CA GLN A 157 27.02 1.85 19.56
C GLN A 157 27.83 3.09 19.15
N PHE A 158 29.16 3.04 19.22
CA PHE A 158 30.01 4.15 18.77
C PHE A 158 29.86 4.42 17.27
N VAL A 159 29.90 3.37 16.43
CA VAL A 159 29.72 3.49 14.98
C VAL A 159 28.30 3.96 14.62
N LEU A 160 27.26 3.48 15.31
CA LEU A 160 25.89 3.91 15.05
C LEU A 160 25.70 5.40 15.40
N ARG A 161 26.30 5.86 16.50
CA ARG A 161 26.26 7.27 16.92
C ARG A 161 27.05 8.18 15.98
N SER A 162 28.21 7.73 15.48
CA SER A 162 28.99 8.50 14.50
C SER A 162 28.31 8.55 13.13
N VAL A 163 27.72 7.44 12.67
CA VAL A 163 26.93 7.40 11.44
C VAL A 163 25.71 8.32 11.54
N LEU A 164 24.96 8.28 12.65
CA LEU A 164 23.82 9.19 12.85
C LEU A 164 24.24 10.66 12.89
N LEU A 165 25.39 11.00 13.47
CA LEU A 165 25.90 12.38 13.47
C LEU A 165 26.32 12.84 12.07
N VAL A 166 27.02 11.99 11.32
CA VAL A 166 27.51 12.31 9.97
C VAL A 166 26.36 12.36 8.96
N PHE A 167 25.48 11.34 8.95
CA PHE A 167 24.31 11.33 8.08
C PHE A 167 23.28 12.38 8.50
N GLY A 168 23.07 12.59 9.80
CA GLY A 168 22.19 13.64 10.30
C GLY A 168 22.70 15.03 9.93
N GLY A 169 24.00 15.27 10.07
CA GLY A 169 24.64 16.52 9.63
C GLY A 169 24.59 16.73 8.12
N ALA A 170 24.85 15.68 7.33
CA ALA A 170 24.77 15.73 5.87
C ALA A 170 23.33 15.92 5.38
N ALA A 171 22.35 15.28 6.01
CA ALA A 171 20.93 15.44 5.69
C ALA A 171 20.44 16.85 6.05
N PHE A 172 20.88 17.41 7.18
CA PHE A 172 20.56 18.78 7.57
C PHE A 172 21.16 19.80 6.59
N LEU A 173 22.41 19.61 6.18
CA LEU A 173 23.05 20.42 5.13
C LEU A 173 22.35 20.28 3.78
N ALA A 174 21.97 19.06 3.39
CA ALA A 174 21.24 18.82 2.16
C ALA A 174 19.85 19.46 2.18
N LEU A 175 19.17 19.48 3.32
CA LEU A 175 17.88 20.16 3.51
C LEU A 175 18.03 21.68 3.36
N ILE A 176 19.06 22.28 3.96
CA ILE A 176 19.38 23.71 3.81
C ILE A 176 19.66 24.03 2.34
N VAL A 177 20.51 23.24 1.68
CA VAL A 177 20.85 23.44 0.26
C VAL A 177 19.62 23.26 -0.64
N ALA A 178 18.76 22.28 -0.36
CA ALA A 178 17.54 22.06 -1.11
C ALA A 178 16.50 23.17 -0.91
N THR A 179 16.41 23.76 0.29
CA THR A 179 15.59 24.96 0.54
C THR A 179 16.11 26.19 -0.21
N PHE A 180 17.44 26.34 -0.36
CA PHE A 180 18.04 27.43 -1.12
C PHE A 180 17.89 27.27 -2.64
N LEU A 181 17.81 26.03 -3.15
CA LEU A 181 17.77 25.76 -4.60
C LEU A 181 16.37 25.72 -5.21
N HIS A 182 15.29 25.91 -4.43
CA HIS A 182 13.88 25.89 -4.89
C HIS A 182 13.55 24.74 -5.87
N LYS A 183 14.23 23.60 -5.75
CA LYS A 183 14.19 22.49 -6.74
C LYS A 183 13.38 21.28 -6.27
N ILE A 184 12.71 21.37 -5.13
CA ILE A 184 11.74 20.35 -4.71
C ILE A 184 10.42 20.74 -5.38
N ALA A 185 10.05 20.00 -6.43
CA ALA A 185 8.73 20.14 -7.04
C ALA A 185 7.66 19.93 -5.96
N PRO A 186 6.70 20.86 -5.81
CA PRO A 186 5.60 20.68 -4.86
C PRO A 186 4.78 19.44 -5.24
N TRP A 187 4.10 18.88 -4.24
CA TRP A 187 3.19 17.76 -4.38
C TRP A 187 2.18 18.06 -5.50
N THR A 188 1.93 17.09 -6.38
CA THR A 188 0.96 17.22 -7.46
C THR A 188 -0.41 17.57 -6.87
N GLY A 189 -1.06 18.63 -7.40
CA GLY A 189 -2.28 19.22 -6.82
C GLY A 189 -3.46 18.25 -6.66
N ARG A 190 -3.47 17.12 -7.41
CA ARG A 190 -4.52 16.08 -7.35
C ARG A 190 -4.35 15.09 -6.18
N PHE A 191 -3.13 14.92 -5.66
CA PHE A 191 -2.87 14.07 -4.48
C PHE A 191 -2.83 14.90 -3.19
N TYR A 192 -2.38 16.15 -3.26
CA TYR A 192 -2.52 17.07 -2.12
C TYR A 192 -3.99 17.24 -1.71
N SER A 193 -4.91 17.23 -2.68
CA SER A 193 -6.35 17.20 -2.41
C SER A 193 -6.88 15.88 -1.82
N LEU A 194 -6.17 14.78 -1.96
CA LEU A 194 -6.54 13.50 -1.33
C LEU A 194 -6.04 13.41 0.13
N LEU A 195 -4.98 14.16 0.47
CA LEU A 195 -4.46 14.29 1.84
C LEU A 195 -5.17 15.41 2.61
N ASP A 196 -5.46 16.53 1.95
CA ASP A 196 -6.28 17.63 2.46
C ASP A 196 -7.46 17.92 1.50
N PRO A 197 -8.65 17.37 1.78
CA PRO A 197 -9.84 17.58 0.93
C PRO A 197 -10.29 19.05 0.87
N SER A 198 -9.81 19.90 1.78
CA SER A 198 -10.12 21.33 1.81
C SER A 198 -9.42 22.10 0.68
N TYR A 199 -8.24 21.64 0.24
CA TYR A 199 -7.44 22.34 -0.76
C TYR A 199 -8.03 22.24 -2.18
N ALA A 200 -8.55 21.08 -2.59
CA ALA A 200 -9.19 20.92 -3.90
C ALA A 200 -10.46 21.77 -4.03
N LYS A 201 -11.30 21.79 -2.99
CA LYS A 201 -12.56 22.52 -2.98
C LYS A 201 -12.34 24.03 -3.12
N ASN A 202 -11.25 24.55 -2.55
CA ASN A 202 -10.99 25.99 -2.51
C ASN A 202 -10.17 26.50 -3.71
N ASN A 203 -9.28 25.68 -4.30
CA ASN A 203 -8.30 26.18 -5.26
C ASN A 203 -8.52 25.72 -6.71
N ILE A 204 -9.25 24.63 -6.98
CA ILE A 204 -9.48 24.15 -8.35
C ILE A 204 -10.94 23.69 -8.52
N PRO A 205 -11.87 24.59 -8.88
CA PRO A 205 -13.32 24.29 -8.94
C PRO A 205 -13.68 23.20 -9.96
N ILE A 206 -12.85 22.97 -10.98
CA ILE A 206 -13.04 21.91 -11.99
C ILE A 206 -12.94 20.50 -11.38
N ILE A 207 -12.09 20.31 -10.36
CA ILE A 207 -11.92 19.02 -9.68
C ILE A 207 -13.10 18.79 -8.71
N ALA A 208 -13.53 19.85 -8.02
CA ALA A 208 -14.66 19.78 -7.09
C ALA A 208 -16.02 19.60 -7.79
N SER A 209 -16.15 20.00 -9.07
CA SER A 209 -17.41 19.88 -9.82
C SER A 209 -17.76 18.46 -10.26
N VAL A 210 -16.80 17.52 -10.22
CA VAL A 210 -17.07 16.12 -10.60
C VAL A 210 -17.74 15.41 -9.43
N SER A 211 -18.92 14.85 -9.66
CA SER A 211 -19.70 14.13 -8.64
C SER A 211 -18.93 12.97 -8.00
N GLU A 212 -17.99 12.36 -8.73
CA GLU A 212 -17.12 11.28 -8.24
C GLU A 212 -16.11 11.72 -7.16
N HIS A 213 -15.77 13.01 -7.11
CA HIS A 213 -14.81 13.59 -6.17
C HIS A 213 -15.48 14.08 -4.87
N GLN A 214 -16.79 13.92 -4.75
CA GLN A 214 -17.51 14.26 -3.52
C GLN A 214 -17.25 13.23 -2.42
N PRO A 215 -17.36 13.63 -1.14
CA PRO A 215 -17.22 12.71 -0.01
C PRO A 215 -18.39 11.71 0.04
N THR A 216 -18.14 10.55 0.64
CA THR A 216 -19.12 9.48 0.78
C THR A 216 -20.00 9.68 2.01
N ALA A 217 -21.32 9.56 1.83
CA ALA A 217 -22.25 9.48 2.95
C ALA A 217 -22.26 8.06 3.55
N TRP A 218 -22.59 7.94 4.84
CA TRP A 218 -22.73 6.63 5.51
C TRP A 218 -23.75 5.72 4.83
N SER A 219 -24.79 6.30 4.21
CA SER A 219 -25.82 5.56 3.47
C SER A 219 -25.24 4.85 2.25
N SER A 220 -24.27 5.44 1.57
CA SER A 220 -23.58 4.81 0.43
C SER A 220 -22.72 3.64 0.88
N PHE A 221 -22.01 3.77 2.01
CA PHE A 221 -21.28 2.65 2.60
C PHE A 221 -22.18 1.45 2.90
N TYR A 222 -23.35 1.70 3.49
CA TYR A 222 -24.31 0.64 3.79
C TYR A 222 -24.92 0.04 2.51
N PHE A 223 -25.24 0.86 1.52
CA PHE A 223 -25.83 0.39 0.26
C PHE A 223 -24.88 -0.51 -0.52
N ASP A 224 -23.60 -0.14 -0.61
CA ASP A 224 -22.61 -0.84 -1.44
C ASP A 224 -22.02 -2.11 -0.78
N LEU A 225 -21.99 -2.15 0.55
CA LEU A 225 -21.30 -3.21 1.32
C LEU A 225 -22.24 -4.00 2.24
N GLN A 226 -23.47 -3.52 2.48
CA GLN A 226 -24.48 -4.17 3.32
C GLN A 226 -23.91 -4.69 4.65
N PHE A 227 -23.92 -6.00 4.86
CA PHE A 227 -23.47 -6.64 6.10
C PHE A 227 -21.94 -6.56 6.30
N LEU A 228 -21.16 -6.36 5.23
CA LEU A 228 -19.70 -6.32 5.30
C LEU A 228 -19.22 -5.16 6.20
N VAL A 229 -19.96 -4.04 6.21
CA VAL A 229 -19.69 -2.87 7.07
C VAL A 229 -19.62 -3.26 8.54
N PHE A 230 -20.51 -4.14 9.00
CA PHE A 230 -20.54 -4.60 10.40
C PHE A 230 -19.51 -5.69 10.70
N THR A 231 -19.20 -6.54 9.71
CA THR A 231 -18.20 -7.61 9.90
C THR A 231 -16.76 -7.10 9.85
N PHE A 232 -16.53 -5.93 9.24
CA PHE A 232 -15.18 -5.40 9.05
C PHE A 232 -14.42 -5.10 10.36
N PRO A 233 -14.98 -4.39 11.36
CA PRO A 233 -14.31 -4.20 12.65
C PRO A 233 -13.97 -5.53 13.33
N THR A 234 -14.86 -6.51 13.21
CA THR A 234 -14.67 -7.86 13.74
C THR A 234 -13.51 -8.59 13.03
N GLY A 235 -13.41 -8.46 11.71
CA GLY A 235 -12.30 -9.00 10.92
C GLY A 235 -10.96 -8.36 11.31
N LEU A 236 -10.93 -7.03 11.46
CA LEU A 236 -9.74 -6.33 11.95
C LEU A 236 -9.32 -6.82 13.34
N TYR A 237 -10.28 -6.99 14.26
CA TYR A 237 -10.00 -7.49 15.60
C TYR A 237 -9.31 -8.87 15.58
N PHE A 238 -9.79 -9.80 14.74
CA PHE A 238 -9.13 -11.10 14.58
C PHE A 238 -7.73 -10.99 13.97
N CYS A 239 -7.51 -10.08 13.01
CA CYS A 239 -6.18 -9.80 12.47
C CYS A 239 -5.22 -9.23 13.53
N PHE A 240 -5.71 -8.37 14.43
CA PHE A 240 -4.92 -7.84 15.55
C PHE A 240 -4.62 -8.91 16.61
N LYS A 241 -5.53 -9.86 16.84
CA LYS A 241 -5.31 -10.97 17.79
C LYS A 241 -4.18 -11.90 17.35
N GLN A 242 -4.03 -12.11 16.04
CA GLN A 242 -2.95 -12.94 15.46
C GLN A 242 -2.04 -12.09 14.57
N LEU A 243 -1.09 -11.38 15.19
CA LEU A 243 -0.14 -10.54 14.43
C LEU A 243 0.86 -11.42 13.68
N THR A 244 0.66 -11.55 12.37
CA THR A 244 1.63 -12.10 11.41
C THR A 244 2.04 -11.02 10.41
N ASP A 245 3.19 -11.18 9.74
CA ASP A 245 3.70 -10.18 8.80
C ASP A 245 2.70 -9.88 7.66
N ALA A 246 1.94 -10.91 7.25
CA ALA A 246 0.86 -10.77 6.28
C ALA A 246 -0.39 -10.08 6.85
N ASN A 247 -0.75 -10.35 8.11
CA ASN A 247 -1.90 -9.70 8.73
C ASN A 247 -1.66 -8.20 8.97
N ILE A 248 -0.41 -7.80 9.25
CA ILE A 248 -0.04 -6.37 9.32
C ILE A 248 -0.29 -5.67 7.98
N PHE A 249 0.02 -6.32 6.86
CA PHE A 249 -0.28 -5.80 5.53
C PHE A 249 -1.79 -5.60 5.32
N VAL A 250 -2.59 -6.62 5.67
CA VAL A 250 -4.06 -6.58 5.53
C VAL A 250 -4.68 -5.47 6.39
N ILE A 251 -4.19 -5.27 7.61
CA ILE A 251 -4.64 -4.19 8.51
C ILE A 251 -4.34 -2.82 7.89
N LEU A 252 -3.12 -2.59 7.41
CA LEU A 252 -2.74 -1.32 6.78
C LEU A 252 -3.54 -1.05 5.50
N TYR A 253 -3.76 -2.09 4.70
CA TYR A 253 -4.61 -1.98 3.53
C TYR A 253 -6.04 -1.60 3.92
N GLY A 254 -6.62 -2.24 4.93
CA GLY A 254 -7.97 -1.89 5.41
C GLY A 254 -8.08 -0.46 5.91
N LEU A 255 -7.14 -0.01 6.76
CA LEU A 255 -7.16 1.33 7.34
C LEU A 255 -6.95 2.43 6.31
N THR A 256 -6.00 2.26 5.39
CA THR A 256 -5.74 3.25 4.34
C THR A 256 -6.91 3.31 3.34
N SER A 257 -7.44 2.17 2.93
CA SER A 257 -8.59 2.12 2.00
C SER A 257 -9.86 2.73 2.59
N ILE A 258 -10.15 2.55 3.89
CA ILE A 258 -11.31 3.18 4.52
C ILE A 258 -11.19 4.70 4.53
N TYR A 259 -10.00 5.21 4.87
CA TYR A 259 -9.75 6.64 4.86
C TYR A 259 -9.98 7.23 3.46
N PHE A 260 -9.39 6.60 2.44
CA PHE A 260 -9.53 7.08 1.06
C PHE A 260 -10.96 6.95 0.50
N ALA A 261 -11.67 5.87 0.84
CA ALA A 261 -13.08 5.72 0.46
C ALA A 261 -13.99 6.74 1.19
N GLY A 262 -13.63 7.16 2.40
CA GLY A 262 -14.33 8.24 3.12
C GLY A 262 -14.18 9.60 2.44
N VAL A 263 -13.01 9.88 1.87
CA VAL A 263 -12.72 11.15 1.21
C VAL A 263 -13.33 11.24 -0.19
N MET A 264 -13.41 10.12 -0.93
CA MET A 264 -13.84 10.13 -2.33
C MET A 264 -14.67 8.90 -2.70
N VAL A 265 -15.88 9.13 -3.25
CA VAL A 265 -16.85 8.06 -3.62
C VAL A 265 -16.25 7.04 -4.59
N ARG A 266 -15.46 7.47 -5.57
CA ARG A 266 -14.83 6.55 -6.53
C ARG A 266 -13.87 5.54 -5.91
N LEU A 267 -13.23 5.87 -4.78
CA LEU A 267 -12.26 4.99 -4.12
C LEU A 267 -12.93 3.87 -3.31
N MET A 268 -14.25 3.86 -3.22
CA MET A 268 -15.05 2.75 -2.69
C MET A 268 -14.74 1.43 -3.42
N LEU A 269 -14.39 1.50 -4.70
CA LEU A 269 -13.99 0.36 -5.51
C LEU A 269 -12.71 -0.33 -4.97
N VAL A 270 -11.76 0.44 -4.43
CA VAL A 270 -10.53 -0.11 -3.80
C VAL A 270 -10.83 -0.66 -2.40
N LEU A 271 -11.86 -0.16 -1.73
CA LEU A 271 -12.28 -0.67 -0.42
C LEU A 271 -13.00 -2.03 -0.51
N ALA A 272 -13.80 -2.27 -1.55
CA ALA A 272 -14.62 -3.47 -1.65
C ALA A 272 -13.85 -4.80 -1.48
N PRO A 273 -12.67 -5.02 -2.12
CA PRO A 273 -11.94 -6.28 -1.97
C PRO A 273 -11.44 -6.53 -0.54
N ILE A 274 -10.93 -5.50 0.15
CA ILE A 274 -10.42 -5.68 1.52
C ILE A 274 -11.54 -5.91 2.53
N MET A 275 -12.71 -5.30 2.31
CA MET A 275 -13.91 -5.57 3.10
C MET A 275 -14.36 -7.02 2.94
N CYS A 276 -14.32 -7.58 1.74
CA CYS A 276 -14.65 -8.99 1.48
C CYS A 276 -13.66 -9.95 2.15
N ILE A 277 -12.35 -9.64 2.11
CA ILE A 277 -11.31 -10.45 2.76
C ILE A 277 -11.49 -10.45 4.28
N LEU A 278 -11.66 -9.28 4.89
CA LEU A 278 -11.83 -9.15 6.35
C LEU A 278 -13.19 -9.70 6.82
N GLY A 279 -14.25 -9.49 6.05
CA GLY A 279 -15.55 -10.11 6.29
C GLY A 279 -15.49 -11.63 6.23
N GLY A 280 -14.80 -12.18 5.22
CA GLY A 280 -14.57 -13.62 5.10
C GLY A 280 -13.75 -14.21 6.26
N ILE A 281 -12.73 -13.49 6.74
CA ILE A 281 -11.97 -13.87 7.94
C ILE A 281 -12.85 -13.85 9.19
N ALA A 282 -13.69 -12.82 9.36
CA ALA A 282 -14.59 -12.71 10.51
C ALA A 282 -15.63 -13.84 10.54
N VAL A 283 -16.27 -14.10 9.40
CA VAL A 283 -17.26 -15.19 9.25
C VAL A 283 -16.59 -16.54 9.46
N SER A 284 -15.46 -16.81 8.82
CA SER A 284 -14.75 -18.09 9.01
C SER A 284 -14.28 -18.30 10.44
N SER A 285 -13.81 -17.26 11.14
CA SER A 285 -13.33 -17.38 12.52
C SER A 285 -14.47 -17.58 13.51
N THR A 286 -15.62 -16.93 13.28
CA THR A 286 -16.81 -17.12 14.10
C THR A 286 -17.39 -18.52 13.91
N LEU A 287 -17.59 -18.97 12.67
CA LEU A 287 -18.01 -20.36 12.42
C LEU A 287 -17.03 -21.37 13.01
N GLY A 288 -15.72 -21.14 12.88
CA GLY A 288 -14.70 -22.01 13.46
C GLY A 288 -14.79 -22.13 14.98
N ASN A 289 -15.22 -21.08 15.70
CA ASN A 289 -15.39 -21.13 17.16
C ASN A 289 -16.71 -21.79 17.61
N TYR A 290 -17.73 -21.84 16.74
CA TYR A 290 -19.03 -22.45 17.06
C TYR A 290 -19.16 -23.90 16.58
N ILE A 291 -18.39 -24.31 15.58
CA ILE A 291 -18.41 -25.66 14.98
C ILE A 291 -17.31 -26.57 15.57
N ALA A 292 -16.25 -25.99 16.14
CA ALA A 292 -15.24 -26.72 16.92
C ALA A 292 -15.72 -26.96 18.35
#